data_AF-A0A7J9Z6Y3-F1
#
_entry.id   AF-A0A7J9Z6Y3-F1
#
_cell.length_a   1.000
_cell.length_b   1.000
_cell.length_c   1.000
_cell.angle_alpha   90.00
_cell.angle_beta   90.00
_cell.angle_gamma   90.00
#
_symmetry.space_group_name_H-M   'P 1'
#
loop_
_entity.id
_entity.type
_entity.pdbx_description
1 polymer ?
#
loop_
_entity_poly.entity_id
_entity_poly.type
_entity_poly.pdbx_seq_one_letter_code
_entity_poly.pdbx_strand_id
1 'polypeptide(L)'
;MSTEQKQGSAAAPGHQVTPQHENRIPRIESRGRSAVALAVTRIAVGFVFLWAFLDKTFGFGYATPSERAWINGGSPTEGFLSNLQAGPLRGMFQAWAGEPWADWLFMLGLAGIGIAVILGIGLRISAVAASLMMLMMWAAEWPLARFGYSGEPTMSTNPFMDYHLIYALVLIVCAAAYAGHTWGLGRFWEKTALVGRNRWLL
;
A
#
# COMPACT_ATOMS: atom_id res chain seq x y z
N MET A 1 -90.46 -23.98 19.07
CA MET A 1 -90.00 -23.93 17.67
C MET A 1 -88.75 -23.05 17.70
N SER A 2 -87.51 -23.57 17.64
CA SER A 2 -86.96 -24.50 16.63
C SER A 2 -87.00 -23.84 15.24
N THR A 3 -85.93 -23.74 14.43
CA THR A 3 -84.58 -24.36 14.43
C THR A 3 -83.59 -23.30 13.86
N GLU A 4 -82.26 -23.42 13.74
CA GLU A 4 -81.26 -24.51 13.80
C GLU A 4 -79.86 -23.94 14.15
N GLN A 5 -78.87 -24.78 14.47
CA GLN A 5 -77.45 -24.42 14.35
C GLN A 5 -76.94 -24.79 12.95
N LYS A 6 -76.05 -24.01 12.35
CA LYS A 6 -75.13 -24.56 11.34
C LYS A 6 -73.71 -24.02 11.43
N GLN A 7 -72.79 -24.95 11.67
CA GLN A 7 -71.34 -24.73 11.67
C GLN A 7 -70.78 -24.76 10.24
N GLY A 8 -69.58 -24.18 10.08
CA GLY A 8 -68.83 -24.11 8.82
C GLY A 8 -67.93 -22.86 8.85
N SER A 9 -66.82 -22.84 9.59
CA SER A 9 -65.61 -23.66 9.43
C SER A 9 -64.97 -23.53 8.04
N ALA A 10 -64.10 -22.52 7.91
CA ALA A 10 -62.98 -22.49 6.97
C ALA A 10 -61.95 -21.46 7.46
N ALA A 11 -61.22 -21.77 8.54
CA ALA A 11 -60.03 -21.00 8.87
C ALA A 11 -59.00 -21.21 7.74
N ALA A 12 -58.64 -20.14 7.04
CA ALA A 12 -57.68 -20.23 5.95
C ALA A 12 -56.34 -20.80 6.46
N PRO A 13 -55.73 -21.76 5.74
CA PRO A 13 -54.48 -22.37 6.19
C PRO A 13 -53.42 -21.28 6.32
N GLY A 14 -52.81 -21.21 7.51
CA GLY A 14 -51.86 -20.17 7.84
C GLY A 14 -50.74 -20.11 6.80
N HIS A 15 -50.53 -18.91 6.24
CA HIS A 15 -49.34 -18.65 5.46
C HIS A 15 -48.15 -18.69 6.42
N GLN A 16 -47.59 -19.89 6.61
CA GLN A 16 -46.28 -20.05 7.22
C GLN A 16 -45.30 -19.36 6.27
N VAL A 17 -45.09 -18.07 6.52
CA VAL A 17 -43.89 -17.36 6.09
C VAL A 17 -42.75 -18.09 6.78
N THR A 18 -42.21 -19.11 6.10
CA THR A 18 -40.93 -19.71 6.46
C THR A 18 -40.00 -18.53 6.70
N PRO A 19 -39.42 -18.37 7.89
CA PRO A 19 -38.40 -17.35 8.06
C PRO A 19 -37.32 -17.72 7.07
N GLN A 20 -37.23 -16.97 5.97
CA GLN A 20 -36.10 -17.10 5.07
C GLN A 20 -34.90 -16.91 5.97
N HIS A 21 -34.07 -17.95 6.07
CA HIS A 21 -32.83 -17.89 6.80
C HIS A 21 -31.90 -17.03 5.93
N GLU A 22 -32.19 -15.72 5.92
CA GLU A 22 -31.50 -14.71 5.15
C GLU A 22 -30.04 -14.90 5.54
N ASN A 23 -29.23 -15.31 4.57
CA ASN A 23 -27.84 -15.70 4.76
C ASN A 23 -26.98 -14.45 4.95
N ARG A 24 -27.40 -13.63 5.92
CA ARG A 24 -26.90 -12.33 6.30
C ARG A 24 -25.63 -12.60 7.10
N ILE A 25 -24.53 -12.81 6.36
CA ILE A 25 -23.19 -12.71 6.93
C ILE A 25 -23.17 -11.45 7.80
N PRO A 26 -22.91 -11.57 9.12
CA PRO A 26 -23.11 -10.44 10.02
C PRO A 26 -22.25 -9.27 9.55
N ARG A 27 -22.89 -8.13 9.24
CA ARG A 27 -22.22 -6.93 8.70
C ARG A 27 -21.08 -6.41 9.61
N ILE A 28 -21.09 -6.83 10.86
CA ILE A 28 -20.04 -6.57 11.86
C ILE A 28 -18.81 -7.45 11.61
N GLU A 29 -18.99 -8.75 11.37
CA GLU A 29 -17.88 -9.66 11.05
C GLU A 29 -17.17 -9.28 9.74
N SER A 30 -17.94 -8.96 8.69
CA SER A 30 -17.34 -8.57 7.40
C SER A 30 -16.49 -7.30 7.53
N ARG A 31 -16.96 -6.29 8.27
CA ARG A 31 -16.18 -5.08 8.60
C ARG A 31 -14.91 -5.41 9.38
N GLY A 32 -14.98 -6.31 10.37
CA GLY A 32 -13.82 -6.76 11.14
C GLY A 32 -12.77 -7.44 10.26
N ARG A 33 -13.19 -8.37 9.40
CA ARG A 33 -12.32 -9.08 8.45
C ARG A 33 -11.66 -8.13 7.45
N SER A 34 -12.39 -7.18 6.88
CA SER A 34 -11.82 -6.16 5.97
C SER A 34 -10.80 -5.25 6.68
N ALA A 35 -11.07 -4.85 7.92
CA ALA A 35 -10.16 -4.00 8.70
C ALA A 35 -8.85 -4.73 9.06
N VAL A 36 -8.92 -6.03 9.38
CA VAL A 36 -7.74 -6.87 9.61
C VAL A 36 -6.95 -7.07 8.31
N ALA A 37 -7.62 -7.36 7.19
CA ALA A 37 -6.96 -7.51 5.90
C ALA A 37 -6.19 -6.23 5.50
N LEU A 38 -6.82 -5.05 5.64
CA LEU A 38 -6.15 -3.76 5.39
C LEU A 38 -4.97 -3.51 6.35
N ALA A 39 -5.05 -3.92 7.61
CA ALA A 39 -3.95 -3.80 8.56
C ALA A 39 -2.76 -4.72 8.19
N VAL A 40 -3.02 -5.97 7.82
CA VAL A 40 -2.00 -6.91 7.32
C VAL A 40 -1.35 -6.36 6.06
N THR A 41 -2.13 -5.92 5.07
CA THR A 41 -1.62 -5.35 3.82
C THR A 41 -0.79 -4.09 4.07
N ARG A 42 -1.26 -3.18 4.93
CA ARG A 42 -0.52 -1.98 5.37
C ARG A 42 0.84 -2.36 5.95
N ILE A 43 0.87 -3.26 6.94
CA ILE A 43 2.11 -3.67 7.61
C ILE A 43 3.05 -4.37 6.64
N ALA A 44 2.55 -5.26 5.78
CA ALA A 44 3.35 -5.97 4.78
C ALA A 44 4.01 -5.01 3.78
N VAL A 45 3.27 -4.06 3.19
CA VAL A 45 3.86 -3.08 2.26
C VAL A 45 4.81 -2.13 3.00
N GLY A 46 4.46 -1.64 4.19
CA GLY A 46 5.37 -0.82 5.00
C GLY A 46 6.68 -1.54 5.35
N PHE A 47 6.61 -2.86 5.57
CA PHE A 47 7.80 -3.69 5.79
C PHE A 47 8.68 -3.81 4.54
N VAL A 48 8.13 -3.79 3.31
CA VAL A 48 8.96 -3.75 2.08
C VAL A 48 9.81 -2.48 2.02
N PHE A 49 9.24 -1.31 2.29
CA PHE A 49 9.97 -0.04 2.34
C PHE A 49 11.02 -0.04 3.46
N LEU A 50 10.65 -0.48 4.67
CA LEU A 50 11.57 -0.55 5.81
C LEU A 50 12.71 -1.56 5.57
N TRP A 51 12.41 -2.71 4.97
CA TRP A 51 13.42 -3.72 4.64
C TRP A 51 14.42 -3.22 3.60
N ALA A 52 13.94 -2.53 2.56
CA ALA A 52 14.81 -1.89 1.57
C ALA A 52 15.75 -0.85 2.22
N PHE A 53 15.26 -0.06 3.19
CA PHE A 53 16.10 0.83 3.98
C PHE A 53 17.13 0.07 4.81
N LEU A 54 16.73 -1.01 5.50
CA LEU A 54 17.62 -1.78 6.38
C LEU A 54 18.73 -2.48 5.57
N ASP A 55 18.39 -3.19 4.49
CA ASP A 55 19.39 -3.85 3.63
C ASP A 55 20.33 -2.83 2.99
N LYS A 56 19.83 -1.67 2.51
CA LYS A 56 20.69 -0.60 1.97
C LYS A 56 21.57 0.07 3.03
N THR A 57 21.07 0.21 4.26
CA THR A 57 21.84 0.81 5.36
C THR A 57 22.98 -0.09 5.81
N PHE A 58 22.69 -1.37 6.07
CA PHE A 58 23.61 -2.31 6.74
C PHE A 58 24.30 -3.31 5.80
N GLY A 59 23.79 -3.49 4.58
CA GLY A 59 24.32 -4.42 3.58
C GLY A 59 24.22 -5.88 4.01
N PHE A 60 22.99 -6.37 4.23
CA PHE A 60 22.73 -7.75 4.64
C PHE A 60 22.91 -8.77 3.50
N GLY A 61 23.21 -8.33 2.28
CA GLY A 61 23.50 -9.19 1.14
C GLY A 61 22.26 -9.66 0.37
N TYR A 62 21.07 -9.09 0.61
CA TYR A 62 19.87 -9.44 -0.16
C TYR A 62 19.85 -8.75 -1.52
N ALA A 63 19.83 -7.42 -1.52
CA ALA A 63 20.02 -6.59 -2.71
C ALA A 63 21.32 -5.76 -2.62
N THR A 64 21.80 -5.53 -1.40
CA THR A 64 22.96 -4.70 -1.09
C THR A 64 24.06 -5.55 -0.43
N PRO A 65 25.16 -5.83 -1.15
CA PRO A 65 26.37 -6.41 -0.55
C PRO A 65 26.93 -5.52 0.57
N SER A 66 27.64 -6.10 1.54
CA SER A 66 28.12 -5.36 2.72
C SER A 66 29.10 -4.24 2.33
N GLU A 67 29.95 -4.46 1.35
CA GLU A 67 30.87 -3.47 0.78
C GLU A 67 30.16 -2.30 0.05
N ARG A 68 28.85 -2.40 -0.21
CA ARG A 68 28.01 -1.33 -0.78
C ARG A 68 26.98 -0.79 0.21
N ALA A 69 27.06 -1.17 1.48
CA ALA A 69 26.20 -0.64 2.54
C ALA A 69 26.39 0.88 2.68
N TRP A 70 25.32 1.61 2.98
CA TRP A 70 25.36 3.07 3.12
C TRP A 70 26.26 3.52 4.28
N ILE A 71 26.28 2.77 5.40
CA ILE A 71 27.20 3.03 6.52
C ILE A 71 28.68 2.83 6.16
N ASN A 72 28.96 2.08 5.08
CA ASN A 72 30.30 1.85 4.55
C ASN A 72 30.65 2.83 3.41
N GLY A 73 29.81 3.84 3.16
CA GLY A 73 30.02 4.86 2.13
C GLY A 73 29.50 4.50 0.74
N GLY A 74 28.80 3.37 0.57
CA GLY A 74 28.12 3.03 -0.69
C GLY A 74 26.89 3.91 -0.95
N SER A 75 26.55 4.15 -2.22
CA SER A 75 25.36 4.91 -2.59
C SER A 75 24.09 4.05 -2.68
N PRO A 76 23.03 4.37 -1.92
CA PRO A 76 21.69 3.77 -2.06
C PRO A 76 21.09 3.82 -3.46
N THR A 77 21.32 4.88 -4.25
CA THR A 77 20.66 5.12 -5.55
C THR A 77 21.53 4.77 -6.76
N GLU A 78 22.85 4.92 -6.68
CA GLU A 78 23.79 4.76 -7.81
C GLU A 78 23.60 3.45 -8.57
N GLY A 79 23.58 2.32 -7.84
CA GLY A 79 23.48 0.99 -8.44
C GLY A 79 22.20 0.76 -9.27
N PHE A 80 21.13 1.50 -9.00
CA PHE A 80 19.88 1.46 -9.77
C PHE A 80 19.89 2.50 -10.89
N LEU A 81 20.14 3.77 -10.55
CA LEU A 81 20.01 4.89 -11.48
C LEU A 81 21.10 4.90 -12.57
N SER A 82 22.29 4.36 -12.32
CA SER A 82 23.33 4.21 -13.35
C SER A 82 22.98 3.18 -14.41
N ASN A 83 22.22 2.14 -14.04
CA ASN A 83 21.97 0.94 -14.86
C ASN A 83 20.63 0.96 -15.63
N LEU A 84 19.97 2.12 -15.73
CA LEU A 84 18.72 2.27 -16.48
C LEU A 84 18.93 1.93 -17.97
N GLN A 85 18.05 1.10 -18.52
CA GLN A 85 18.21 0.51 -19.85
C GLN A 85 17.53 1.30 -20.98
N ALA A 86 16.48 2.06 -20.65
CA ALA A 86 15.60 2.76 -21.57
C ALA A 86 15.03 4.04 -20.93
N GLY A 87 14.14 4.73 -21.66
CA GLY A 87 13.29 5.81 -21.13
C GLY A 87 13.77 7.23 -21.46
N PRO A 88 12.84 8.18 -21.73
CA PRO A 88 13.17 9.53 -22.17
C PRO A 88 13.88 10.37 -21.09
N LEU A 89 13.74 10.01 -19.82
CA LEU A 89 14.34 10.68 -18.67
C LEU A 89 15.64 10.03 -18.19
N ARG A 90 16.15 9.00 -18.88
CA ARG A 90 17.33 8.22 -18.48
C ARG A 90 18.53 9.09 -18.08
N GLY A 91 18.90 10.07 -18.91
CA GLY A 91 20.04 10.94 -18.65
C GLY A 91 19.87 11.83 -17.42
N MET A 92 18.64 12.26 -17.11
CA MET A 92 18.33 13.02 -15.90
C MET A 92 18.51 12.16 -14.65
N PHE A 93 17.99 10.93 -14.67
CA PHE A 93 18.13 9.99 -13.56
C PHE A 93 19.58 9.52 -13.35
N GLN A 94 20.31 9.24 -14.44
CA GLN A 94 21.75 8.93 -14.38
C GLN A 94 22.58 10.09 -13.81
N ALA A 95 22.19 11.34 -14.06
CA ALA A 95 22.83 12.51 -13.46
C ALA A 95 22.52 12.71 -11.96
N TRP A 96 21.62 11.92 -11.38
CA TRP A 96 21.33 11.88 -9.94
C TRP A 96 21.89 10.63 -9.25
N ALA A 97 22.46 9.69 -10.02
CA ALA A 97 23.03 8.46 -9.50
C ALA A 97 24.27 8.77 -8.62
N GLY A 98 24.22 8.41 -7.34
CA GLY A 98 25.33 8.68 -6.41
C GLY A 98 25.33 10.10 -5.82
N GLU A 99 24.37 10.96 -6.17
CA GLU A 99 24.30 12.30 -5.62
C GLU A 99 23.86 12.27 -4.15
N PRO A 100 24.59 12.91 -3.21
CA PRO A 100 24.29 12.81 -1.78
C PRO A 100 22.86 13.23 -1.41
N TRP A 101 22.31 14.25 -2.09
CA TRP A 101 20.93 14.70 -1.85
C TRP A 101 19.89 13.67 -2.29
N ALA A 102 20.16 12.92 -3.36
CA ALA A 102 19.27 11.89 -3.88
C ALA A 102 19.30 10.66 -2.96
N ASP A 103 20.48 10.27 -2.49
CA ASP A 103 20.66 9.19 -1.53
C ASP A 103 19.97 9.50 -0.19
N TRP A 104 20.17 10.69 0.37
CA TRP A 104 19.48 11.11 1.60
C TRP A 104 17.96 11.16 1.42
N LEU A 105 17.46 11.75 0.31
CA LEU A 105 16.02 11.82 0.05
C LEU A 105 15.38 10.44 -0.12
N PHE A 106 16.06 9.54 -0.84
CA PHE A 106 15.60 8.17 -1.05
C PHE A 106 15.57 7.37 0.26
N MET A 107 16.64 7.42 1.07
CA MET A 107 16.71 6.68 2.33
C MET A 107 15.78 7.24 3.40
N LEU A 108 15.65 8.56 3.51
CA LEU A 108 14.64 9.19 4.38
C LEU A 108 13.21 8.84 3.94
N GLY A 109 12.98 8.73 2.62
CA GLY A 109 11.73 8.22 2.08
C GLY A 109 11.47 6.78 2.50
N LEU A 110 12.38 5.84 2.24
CA LEU A 110 12.22 4.43 2.59
C LEU A 110 11.97 4.22 4.10
N ALA A 111 12.80 4.84 4.95
CA ALA A 111 12.65 4.76 6.41
C ALA A 111 11.36 5.43 6.89
N GLY A 112 11.10 6.67 6.45
CA GLY A 112 9.95 7.46 6.87
C GLY A 112 8.63 6.81 6.47
N ILE A 113 8.50 6.39 5.21
CA ILE A 113 7.34 5.66 4.70
C ILE A 113 7.20 4.33 5.46
N GLY A 114 8.26 3.51 5.52
CA GLY A 114 8.19 2.19 6.15
C GLY A 114 7.73 2.26 7.61
N ILE A 115 8.35 3.13 8.42
CA ILE A 115 8.00 3.33 9.83
C ILE A 115 6.58 3.89 9.98
N ALA A 116 6.24 4.96 9.25
CA ALA A 116 4.93 5.61 9.38
C ALA A 116 3.78 4.68 8.95
N VAL A 117 3.96 3.93 7.85
CA VAL A 117 3.01 2.94 7.35
C VAL A 117 2.85 1.78 8.34
N ILE A 118 3.93 1.21 8.89
CA ILE A 118 3.86 0.10 9.88
C ILE A 118 3.21 0.57 11.19
N LEU A 119 3.56 1.77 11.68
CA LEU A 119 2.93 2.33 12.88
C LEU A 119 1.50 2.80 12.64
N GLY A 120 1.10 3.05 11.38
CA GLY A 120 -0.26 3.49 11.03
C GLY A 120 -0.51 4.95 11.36
N ILE A 121 0.49 5.81 11.21
CA ILE A 121 0.46 7.25 11.47
C ILE A 121 0.77 8.03 10.18
N GLY A 122 0.17 9.20 9.99
CA GLY A 122 0.42 10.05 8.82
C GLY A 122 0.23 9.32 7.49
N LEU A 123 -0.83 8.51 7.36
CA LEU A 123 -0.96 7.59 6.24
C LEU A 123 -1.19 8.30 4.90
N ARG A 124 -1.84 9.46 4.87
CA ARG A 124 -2.00 10.28 3.66
C ARG A 124 -0.67 10.86 3.20
N ILE A 125 0.14 11.37 4.13
CA ILE A 125 1.48 11.88 3.83
C ILE A 125 2.35 10.75 3.29
N SER A 126 2.32 9.60 3.97
CA SER A 126 3.04 8.39 3.59
C SER A 126 2.60 7.88 2.21
N ALA A 127 1.30 7.89 1.91
CA ALA A 127 0.76 7.50 0.62
C ALA A 127 1.18 8.46 -0.49
N VAL A 128 1.20 9.78 -0.26
CA VAL A 128 1.70 10.77 -1.24
C VAL A 128 3.20 10.59 -1.48
N ALA A 129 4.00 10.52 -0.42
CA ALA A 129 5.45 10.35 -0.51
C ALA A 129 5.84 9.03 -1.20
N ALA A 130 5.20 7.92 -0.82
CA ALA A 130 5.42 6.63 -1.43
C ALA A 130 4.94 6.58 -2.88
N SER A 131 3.78 7.16 -3.20
CA SER A 131 3.31 7.22 -4.59
C SER A 131 4.27 8.01 -5.46
N LEU A 132 4.78 9.15 -4.98
CA LEU A 132 5.79 9.93 -5.70
C LEU A 132 7.08 9.11 -5.94
N MET A 133 7.60 8.46 -4.89
CA MET A 133 8.78 7.60 -5.00
C MET A 133 8.59 6.46 -6.00
N MET A 134 7.50 5.68 -5.88
CA MET A 134 7.24 4.54 -6.76
C MET A 134 6.96 5.00 -8.20
N LEU A 135 6.28 6.13 -8.42
CA LEU A 135 6.09 6.70 -9.75
C LEU A 135 7.41 7.17 -10.39
N MET A 136 8.34 7.72 -9.60
CA MET A 136 9.67 8.07 -10.09
C MET A 136 10.49 6.83 -10.47
N MET A 137 10.41 5.75 -9.68
CA MET A 137 11.09 4.49 -10.01
C MET A 137 10.48 3.81 -11.25
N TRP A 138 9.16 3.77 -11.36
CA TRP A 138 8.44 3.31 -12.57
C TRP A 138 8.85 4.11 -13.81
N ALA A 139 8.98 5.44 -13.70
CA ALA A 139 9.43 6.30 -14.78
C ALA A 139 10.91 6.13 -15.13
N ALA A 140 11.74 5.70 -14.17
CA ALA A 140 13.16 5.40 -14.37
C ALA A 140 13.37 4.05 -15.07
N GLU A 141 12.68 2.98 -14.64
CA GLU A 141 12.71 1.67 -15.32
C GLU A 141 12.07 1.72 -16.72
N TRP A 142 11.06 2.58 -16.89
CA TRP A 142 10.33 2.81 -18.14
C TRP A 142 9.79 1.50 -18.77
N PRO A 143 8.88 0.78 -18.09
CA PRO A 143 8.45 -0.57 -18.47
C PRO A 143 7.73 -0.65 -19.82
N LEU A 144 7.36 0.48 -20.44
CA LEU A 144 6.82 0.54 -21.79
C LEU A 144 7.84 0.10 -22.85
N ALA A 145 9.14 0.27 -22.60
CA ALA A 145 10.19 -0.16 -23.52
C ALA A 145 10.37 -1.68 -23.45
N ARG A 146 10.39 -2.34 -24.62
CA ARG A 146 10.69 -3.77 -24.75
C ARG A 146 12.19 -4.04 -24.93
N PHE A 147 12.91 -3.07 -25.48
CA PHE A 147 14.34 -3.12 -25.76
C PHE A 147 15.02 -1.85 -25.24
N GLY A 148 16.22 -1.99 -24.69
CA GLY A 148 17.07 -0.89 -24.25
C GLY A 148 17.87 -0.26 -25.39
N TYR A 149 18.66 0.78 -25.06
CA TYR A 149 19.53 1.47 -26.02
C TYR A 149 20.62 0.58 -26.65
N SER A 150 20.98 -0.53 -26.01
CA SER A 150 21.90 -1.56 -26.53
C SER A 150 21.23 -2.55 -27.49
N GLY A 151 19.91 -2.49 -27.66
CA GLY A 151 19.13 -3.50 -28.39
C GLY A 151 18.69 -4.70 -27.55
N GLU A 152 19.25 -4.87 -26.35
CA GLU A 152 18.89 -5.97 -25.43
C GLU A 152 17.46 -5.83 -24.87
N PRO A 153 16.75 -6.94 -24.59
CA PRO A 153 15.44 -6.89 -23.95
C PRO A 153 15.50 -6.28 -22.55
N THR A 154 14.56 -5.37 -22.24
CA THR A 154 14.47 -4.72 -20.92
C THR A 154 14.00 -5.64 -19.79
N MET A 155 13.50 -6.84 -20.14
CA MET A 155 12.82 -7.79 -19.25
C MET A 155 11.57 -7.22 -18.56
N SER A 156 10.97 -6.16 -19.10
CA SER A 156 9.68 -5.63 -18.64
C SER A 156 8.57 -6.70 -18.69
N THR A 157 7.93 -6.94 -17.54
CA THR A 157 6.88 -7.96 -17.37
C THR A 157 5.49 -7.44 -17.75
N ASN A 158 5.26 -6.13 -17.65
CA ASN A 158 4.00 -5.48 -18.00
C ASN A 158 4.28 -4.01 -18.38
N PRO A 159 3.81 -3.50 -19.53
CA PRO A 159 4.12 -2.14 -19.97
C PRO A 159 3.43 -1.02 -19.17
N PHE A 160 2.53 -1.37 -18.25
CA PHE A 160 1.78 -0.39 -17.45
C PHE A 160 1.79 -0.73 -15.96
N MET A 161 1.23 -1.88 -15.56
CA MET A 161 0.97 -2.22 -14.17
C MET A 161 2.01 -3.18 -13.62
N ASP A 162 2.85 -2.68 -12.71
CA ASP A 162 3.90 -3.41 -12.01
C ASP A 162 3.78 -3.25 -10.48
N TYR A 163 4.80 -3.70 -9.74
CA TYR A 163 4.83 -3.58 -8.29
C TYR A 163 4.91 -2.12 -7.80
N HIS A 164 5.50 -1.19 -8.57
CA HIS A 164 5.54 0.23 -8.22
C HIS A 164 4.13 0.82 -8.14
N LEU A 165 3.34 0.65 -9.21
CA LEU A 165 1.98 1.18 -9.24
C LEU A 165 1.06 0.45 -8.25
N ILE A 166 1.26 -0.86 -8.05
CA ILE A 166 0.50 -1.64 -7.05
C ILE A 166 0.79 -1.14 -5.63
N TYR A 167 2.05 -0.93 -5.24
CA TYR A 167 2.37 -0.46 -3.88
C TYR A 167 1.87 0.97 -3.64
N ALA A 168 1.99 1.87 -4.64
CA ALA A 168 1.39 3.20 -4.58
C ALA A 168 -0.14 3.14 -4.35
N LEU A 169 -0.85 2.37 -5.18
CA LEU A 169 -2.31 2.20 -5.09
C LEU A 169 -2.73 1.59 -3.74
N VAL A 170 -2.02 0.57 -3.26
CA VAL A 170 -2.30 -0.07 -1.97
C VAL A 170 -2.15 0.92 -0.81
N LEU A 171 -1.11 1.77 -0.81
CA LEU A 171 -0.94 2.78 0.23
C LEU A 171 -2.00 3.88 0.16
N ILE A 172 -2.41 4.30 -1.04
CA ILE A 172 -3.56 5.21 -1.25
C ILE A 172 -4.84 4.58 -0.68
N VAL A 173 -5.12 3.31 -0.96
CA VAL A 173 -6.29 2.59 -0.44
C VAL A 173 -6.23 2.48 1.09
N CYS A 174 -5.08 2.14 1.67
CA CYS A 174 -4.89 2.10 3.12
C CYS A 174 -5.11 3.47 3.80
N ALA A 175 -4.67 4.56 3.17
CA ALA A 175 -4.89 5.92 3.66
C ALA A 175 -6.36 6.36 3.54
N ALA A 176 -7.02 6.05 2.42
CA ALA A 176 -8.44 6.34 2.19
C ALA A 176 -9.36 5.53 3.12
N ALA A 177 -8.98 4.29 3.44
CA ALA A 177 -9.73 3.38 4.30
C ALA A 177 -9.38 3.48 5.79
N TYR A 178 -8.56 4.46 6.21
CA TYR A 178 -8.14 4.67 7.60
C TYR A 178 -7.49 3.42 8.25
N ALA A 179 -6.70 2.67 7.48
CA ALA A 179 -6.11 1.39 7.90
C ALA A 179 -5.17 1.49 9.13
N GLY A 180 -4.76 2.70 9.52
CA GLY A 180 -3.97 2.98 10.72
C GLY A 180 -4.75 2.83 12.04
N HIS A 181 -6.08 2.71 12.00
CA HIS A 181 -6.90 2.44 13.19
C HIS A 181 -6.81 0.98 13.66
N THR A 182 -6.50 0.03 12.77
CA THR A 182 -6.40 -1.40 13.10
C THR A 182 -4.94 -1.81 13.17
N TRP A 183 -4.53 -2.33 14.33
CA TRP A 183 -3.14 -2.69 14.66
C TRP A 183 -2.14 -1.56 14.37
N GLY A 184 -2.54 -0.32 14.65
CA GLY A 184 -1.74 0.89 14.45
C GLY A 184 -2.11 1.98 15.45
N LEU A 185 -1.28 3.02 15.48
CA LEU A 185 -1.36 4.16 16.40
C LEU A 185 -2.22 5.31 15.82
N GLY A 186 -2.91 5.12 14.69
CA GLY A 186 -3.67 6.18 14.02
C GLY A 186 -4.71 6.86 14.91
N ARG A 187 -5.37 6.10 15.80
CA ARG A 187 -6.33 6.64 16.79
C ARG A 187 -5.70 7.49 17.90
N PHE A 188 -4.39 7.38 18.10
CA PHE A 188 -3.62 8.26 18.98
C PHE A 188 -3.11 9.47 18.20
N TRP A 189 -2.57 9.24 17.00
CA TRP A 189 -2.12 10.28 16.06
C TRP A 189 -3.19 11.34 15.78
N GLU A 190 -4.42 10.91 15.52
CA GLU A 190 -5.61 11.76 15.35
C GLU A 190 -5.89 12.73 16.50
N LYS A 191 -5.51 12.36 17.72
CA LYS A 191 -5.77 13.16 18.93
C LYS A 191 -4.68 14.19 19.20
N THR A 192 -3.61 14.20 18.43
CA THR A 192 -2.56 15.22 18.55
C THR A 192 -3.08 16.58 18.08
N ALA A 193 -2.68 17.65 18.78
CA ALA A 193 -3.10 19.02 18.43
C ALA A 193 -2.68 19.43 17.01
N LEU A 194 -1.62 18.83 16.47
CA LEU A 194 -1.13 19.07 15.12
C LEU A 194 -2.11 18.55 14.06
N VAL A 195 -2.58 17.29 14.21
CA VAL A 195 -3.54 16.64 13.29
C VAL A 195 -4.96 17.20 13.47
N GLY A 196 -5.36 17.53 14.70
CA GLY A 196 -6.64 18.20 14.98
C GLY A 196 -6.78 19.54 14.25
N ARG A 197 -5.68 20.28 14.08
CA ARG A 197 -5.62 21.53 13.29
C ARG A 197 -5.41 21.29 11.79
N ASN A 198 -4.83 20.16 11.39
CA ASN A 198 -4.49 19.83 10.00
C ASN A 198 -4.96 18.42 9.62
N ARG A 199 -6.24 18.26 9.26
CA ARG A 199 -6.86 16.97 8.88
C ARG A 199 -6.25 16.29 7.64
N TRP A 200 -5.33 16.93 6.93
CA TRP A 200 -4.59 16.31 5.83
C TRP A 200 -3.44 15.41 6.34
N LEU A 201 -2.99 15.59 7.58
CA LEU A 201 -1.92 14.82 8.22
C LEU A 201 -2.35 13.42 8.74
N LEU A 202 -3.59 12.99 8.46
CA LEU A 202 -4.12 11.68 8.89
C LEU A 202 -3.36 10.52 8.23
#